data_AF-A0A947XBM5-F1
#
_entry.id   AF-A0A947XBM5-F1
#
_cell.length_a   1.000
_cell.length_b   1.000
_cell.length_c   1.000
_cell.angle_alpha   90.00
_cell.angle_beta   90.00
_cell.angle_gamma   90.00
#
_symmetry.space_group_name_H-M   'P 1'
#
loop_
_entity.id
_entity.type
_entity.pdbx_description
1 polymer ?
#
loop_
_entity_poly.entity_id
_entity_poly.type
_entity_poly.pdbx_seq_one_letter_code
_entity_poly.pdbx_strand_id
1 'polypeptide(L)'
;MNDMTQPASKLSMAEIEALFALPFADLMYQAQTVHRANFDPNRVQLSTLLSIKTGGCSEDCGYCPQSARYDAGVENQGLLNLDDVLVAARAAKAAG
;
A
#
# COMPACT_ATOMS: atom_id res chain seq x y z
N MET A 1 -14.78 28.33 10.87
CA MET A 1 -14.29 27.07 11.46
C MET A 1 -15.18 25.96 10.96
N ASN A 2 -14.72 25.13 10.01
CA ASN A 2 -15.45 23.92 9.66
C ASN A 2 -15.25 22.90 10.78
N ASP A 3 -16.37 22.45 11.34
CA ASP A 3 -16.46 21.42 12.35
C ASP A 3 -15.97 20.08 11.78
N MET A 4 -14.82 19.60 12.29
CA MET A 4 -14.13 18.37 11.87
C MET A 4 -14.80 17.09 12.42
N THR A 5 -16.00 17.17 13.00
CA THR A 5 -16.68 16.04 13.66
C THR A 5 -17.73 15.33 12.79
N GLN A 6 -17.98 15.78 11.56
CA GLN A 6 -18.91 15.09 10.65
C GLN A 6 -18.20 14.09 9.74
N PRO A 7 -18.71 12.86 9.58
CA PRO A 7 -18.19 11.92 8.60
C PRO A 7 -18.36 12.53 7.20
N ALA A 8 -17.27 12.57 6.44
CA ALA A 8 -17.32 13.02 5.05
C ALA A 8 -18.39 12.22 4.29
N SER A 9 -19.20 12.92 3.50
CA SER A 9 -20.17 12.28 2.62
C SER A 9 -19.47 11.30 1.69
N LYS A 10 -20.00 10.07 1.58
CA LYS A 10 -19.46 9.08 0.65
C LYS A 10 -19.57 9.61 -0.78
N LEU A 11 -18.47 9.58 -1.52
CA LEU A 11 -18.47 9.88 -2.95
C LEU A 11 -19.32 8.85 -3.70
N SER A 12 -20.16 9.31 -4.62
CA SER A 12 -20.86 8.49 -5.59
C SER A 12 -19.91 7.99 -6.68
N MET A 13 -20.32 6.93 -7.39
CA MET A 13 -19.56 6.42 -8.54
C MET A 13 -19.36 7.51 -9.61
N ALA A 14 -20.39 8.32 -9.88
CA ALA A 14 -20.31 9.39 -10.87
C ALA A 14 -19.28 10.47 -10.49
N GLU A 15 -19.20 10.82 -9.19
CA GLU A 15 -18.18 11.78 -8.71
C GLU A 15 -16.76 11.21 -8.83
N ILE A 16 -16.59 9.91 -8.58
CA ILE A 16 -15.30 9.24 -8.76
C ILE A 16 -14.92 9.22 -10.25
N GLU A 17 -15.85 8.82 -11.13
CA GLU A 17 -15.64 8.81 -12.59
C GLU A 17 -15.27 10.21 -13.12
N ALA A 18 -15.89 11.26 -12.59
CA ALA A 18 -15.55 12.63 -12.94
C ALA A 18 -14.10 12.98 -12.57
N LEU A 19 -13.56 12.50 -11.44
CA LEU A 19 -12.15 12.68 -11.09
C LEU A 19 -11.21 11.96 -12.06
N PHE A 20 -11.55 10.73 -12.46
CA PHE A 20 -10.76 9.98 -13.46
C PHE A 20 -10.78 10.63 -14.84
N ALA A 21 -11.84 11.38 -15.17
CA ALA A 21 -11.98 12.08 -16.45
C ALA A 21 -11.25 13.44 -16.50
N LEU A 22 -10.71 13.94 -15.38
CA LEU A 22 -9.99 15.21 -15.37
C LEU A 22 -8.70 15.16 -16.19
N PRO A 23 -8.28 16.29 -16.81
CA PRO A 23 -6.92 16.41 -17.33
C PRO A 23 -5.91 16.09 -16.24
N PHE A 24 -4.92 15.24 -16.55
CA PHE A 24 -3.97 14.72 -15.56
C PHE A 24 -3.29 15.82 -14.73
N ALA A 25 -2.90 16.94 -15.37
CA ALA A 25 -2.27 18.06 -14.67
C ALA A 25 -3.20 18.72 -13.63
N ASP A 26 -4.49 18.86 -13.95
CA ASP A 26 -5.49 19.43 -13.03
C ASP A 26 -5.77 18.47 -11.87
N LEU A 27 -5.90 17.16 -12.15
CA LEU A 27 -6.05 16.13 -11.13
C LEU A 27 -4.86 16.14 -10.16
N MET A 28 -3.63 16.19 -10.67
CA MET A 28 -2.43 16.24 -9.84
C MET A 28 -2.35 17.51 -9.00
N TYR A 29 -2.74 18.67 -9.54
CA TYR A 29 -2.79 19.92 -8.79
C TYR A 29 -3.81 19.86 -7.65
N GLN A 30 -5.02 19.34 -7.91
CA GLN A 30 -6.03 19.11 -6.87
C GLN A 30 -5.53 18.14 -5.79
N ALA A 31 -4.92 17.02 -6.19
CA ALA A 31 -4.37 16.03 -5.26
C ALA A 31 -3.29 16.63 -4.34
N GLN A 32 -2.38 17.43 -4.89
CA GLN A 32 -1.36 18.12 -4.09
C GLN A 32 -1.95 19.15 -3.13
N THR A 33 -2.99 19.86 -3.56
CA THR A 33 -3.70 20.84 -2.72
C THR A 33 -4.35 20.14 -1.51
N VAL A 34 -5.04 19.04 -1.73
CA VAL A 34 -5.64 18.22 -0.66
C VAL A 34 -4.56 17.64 0.24
N HIS A 35 -3.47 17.10 -0.33
CA HIS A 35 -2.36 16.54 0.46
C HIS A 35 -1.73 17.58 1.39
N ARG A 36 -1.40 18.77 0.89
CA ARG A 36 -0.81 19.88 1.67
C ARG A 36 -1.74 20.42 2.76
N ALA A 37 -3.05 20.32 2.58
CA ALA A 37 -4.03 20.75 3.58
C ALA A 37 -4.16 19.79 4.76
N ASN A 38 -3.79 18.52 4.58
CA ASN A 38 -4.05 17.45 5.56
C ASN A 38 -2.78 16.78 6.11
N PHE A 39 -1.65 16.90 5.42
CA PHE A 39 -0.37 16.27 5.78
C PHE A 39 0.77 17.28 5.71
N ASP A 40 1.86 17.00 6.43
CA ASP A 40 3.14 17.68 6.18
C ASP A 40 3.64 17.28 4.79
N PRO A 41 3.67 18.21 3.82
CA PRO A 41 3.93 17.87 2.43
C PRO A 41 5.38 17.45 2.15
N ASN A 42 6.28 17.62 3.12
CA ASN A 42 7.68 17.23 3.00
C ASN A 42 8.02 16.03 3.89
N ARG A 43 7.03 15.40 4.53
CA ARG A 43 7.22 14.21 5.36
C ARG A 43 6.68 12.98 4.65
N VAL A 44 7.48 11.92 4.64
CA VAL A 44 7.10 10.61 4.12
C VAL A 44 7.16 9.59 5.26
N GLN A 45 6.20 8.65 5.29
CA GLN A 45 6.21 7.53 6.21
C GLN A 45 6.92 6.34 5.56
N LEU A 46 7.87 5.75 6.29
CA LEU A 46 8.61 4.57 5.85
C LEU A 46 8.05 3.31 6.52
N SER A 47 8.03 2.21 5.77
CA SER A 47 7.69 0.87 6.26
C SER A 47 8.58 -0.15 5.56
N THR A 48 9.13 -1.10 6.32
CA THR A 48 9.82 -2.27 5.78
C THR A 48 9.02 -3.52 6.12
N LEU A 49 8.86 -4.39 5.12
CA LEU A 49 8.14 -5.66 5.26
C LEU A 49 9.03 -6.83 4.86
N LEU A 50 8.73 -8.00 5.44
CA LEU A 50 9.36 -9.28 5.12
C LEU A 50 8.26 -10.31 4.89
N SER A 51 8.44 -11.15 3.87
CA SER A 51 7.57 -12.30 3.65
C SER A 51 7.89 -13.40 4.66
N ILE A 52 7.03 -13.61 5.65
CA ILE A 52 7.24 -14.64 6.69
C ILE A 52 7.13 -16.07 6.13
N LYS A 53 6.45 -16.25 4.99
CA LYS A 53 6.37 -17.49 4.21
C LYS A 53 6.21 -17.11 2.74
N THR A 54 7.09 -17.61 1.89
CA THR A 54 7.14 -17.22 0.48
C THR A 54 6.76 -18.39 -0.43
N GLY A 55 5.87 -18.12 -1.38
CA GLY A 55 5.48 -19.09 -2.41
C GLY A 55 4.46 -20.13 -1.93
N GLY A 56 4.02 -20.96 -2.89
CA GLY A 56 3.09 -22.07 -2.62
C GLY A 56 1.70 -21.64 -2.18
N CYS A 57 1.26 -20.43 -2.52
CA CYS A 57 -0.07 -19.94 -2.11
C CYS A 57 -1.18 -20.66 -2.90
N SER A 58 -2.25 -21.06 -2.21
CA SER A 58 -3.38 -21.77 -2.82
C SER A 58 -4.32 -20.90 -3.65
N GLU A 59 -4.25 -19.59 -3.45
CA GLU A 59 -5.08 -18.58 -4.10
C GLU A 59 -4.67 -18.36 -5.56
N ASP A 60 -5.62 -17.94 -6.39
CA ASP A 60 -5.44 -17.83 -7.84
C ASP A 60 -5.42 -16.36 -8.31
N CYS A 61 -4.63 -15.54 -7.63
CA CYS A 61 -4.49 -14.14 -8.01
C CYS A 61 -3.62 -14.03 -9.27
N GLY A 62 -4.20 -13.64 -10.41
CA GLY A 62 -3.51 -13.58 -11.71
C GLY A 62 -2.31 -12.62 -11.81
N TYR A 63 -2.03 -11.83 -10.78
CA TYR A 63 -0.87 -10.95 -10.67
C TYR A 63 0.15 -11.40 -9.63
N CYS A 64 -0.17 -12.38 -8.77
CA CYS A 64 0.66 -12.72 -7.62
C CYS A 64 1.69 -13.79 -8.01
N PRO A 65 3.01 -13.51 -7.91
CA PRO A 65 4.04 -14.47 -8.28
C PRO A 65 4.16 -15.64 -7.29
N GLN A 66 3.45 -15.58 -6.15
CA GLN A 66 3.47 -16.63 -5.12
C GLN A 66 2.34 -17.66 -5.28
N SER A 67 1.41 -17.44 -6.20
CA SER A 67 0.34 -18.40 -6.49
C SER A 67 0.93 -19.72 -7.02
N ALA A 68 0.53 -20.82 -6.42
CA ALA A 68 0.90 -22.17 -6.86
C ALA A 68 0.21 -22.59 -8.17
N ARG A 69 -0.67 -21.74 -8.73
CA ARG A 69 -1.36 -21.97 -10.01
C ARG A 69 -0.51 -21.60 -11.22
N TYR A 70 0.54 -20.81 -11.02
CA TYR A 70 1.40 -20.29 -12.09
C TYR A 70 2.87 -20.58 -11.79
N ASP A 71 3.66 -20.81 -12.84
CA ASP A 71 5.13 -20.89 -12.72
C ASP A 71 5.73 -19.51 -12.93
N ALA A 72 6.11 -18.85 -11.82
CA ALA A 72 6.71 -17.53 -11.80
C ALA A 72 8.17 -17.55 -11.30
N GLY A 73 8.79 -18.73 -11.20
CA GLY A 73 10.18 -18.88 -10.71
C GLY A 73 10.38 -18.53 -9.23
N VAL A 74 9.32 -18.51 -8.42
CA VAL A 74 9.40 -18.29 -6.97
C VAL A 74 9.54 -19.64 -6.25
N GLU A 75 10.64 -19.81 -5.53
CA GLU A 75 10.84 -20.99 -4.69
C GLU A 75 9.82 -21.05 -3.56
N ASN A 76 9.26 -22.24 -3.33
CA ASN A 76 8.36 -22.49 -2.21
C ASN A 76 9.17 -22.69 -0.92
N GLN A 77 9.10 -21.71 -0.04
CA GLN A 77 9.84 -21.67 1.22
C GLN A 77 8.91 -21.93 2.40
N GLY A 78 9.45 -22.59 3.42
CA GLY A 78 8.75 -22.78 4.69
C GLY A 78 8.48 -21.45 5.41
N LEU A 79 7.69 -21.53 6.49
CA LEU A 79 7.54 -20.41 7.41
C LEU A 79 8.89 -20.12 8.08
N LEU A 80 9.27 -18.86 8.15
CA LEU A 80 10.48 -18.42 8.87
C LEU A 80 10.38 -18.73 10.36
N ASN A 81 11.51 -18.99 10.99
CA ASN A 81 11.56 -19.13 12.44
C ASN A 81 11.38 -17.76 13.11
N LEU A 82 10.87 -17.76 14.34
CA LEU A 82 10.66 -16.53 15.09
C LEU A 82 11.94 -15.70 15.24
N ASP A 83 13.09 -16.35 15.48
CA ASP A 83 14.37 -15.66 15.64
C ASP A 83 14.79 -14.93 14.36
N ASP A 84 14.60 -15.54 13.19
CA ASP A 84 14.89 -14.92 11.89
C ASP A 84 14.02 -13.67 11.68
N VAL A 85 12.73 -13.75 12.03
CA VAL A 85 11.80 -12.62 11.96
C VAL A 85 12.22 -11.50 12.91
N LEU A 86 12.62 -11.82 14.14
CA LEU A 86 13.06 -10.83 15.13
C LEU A 86 14.37 -10.17 14.72
N VAL A 87 15.32 -10.91 14.13
CA VAL A 87 16.56 -10.36 13.57
C VAL A 87 16.25 -9.37 12.46
N ALA A 88 15.41 -9.76 11.49
CA ALA A 88 15.03 -8.89 10.38
C ALA A 88 14.27 -7.63 10.86
N ALA A 89 13.35 -7.77 11.82
CA ALA A 89 12.61 -6.65 12.38
C ALA A 89 13.50 -5.65 13.12
N ARG A 90 14.50 -6.14 13.88
CA ARG A 90 15.50 -5.27 14.53
C ARG A 90 16.38 -4.55 13.51
N ALA A 91 16.79 -5.26 12.45
CA ALA A 91 17.57 -4.67 11.37
C ALA A 91 16.77 -3.58 10.63
N ALA A 92 15.49 -3.82 10.34
CA ALA A 92 14.60 -2.83 9.74
C ALA A 92 14.47 -1.58 10.63
N LYS A 93 14.20 -1.76 11.94
CA LYS A 93 14.14 -0.65 12.90
C LYS A 93 15.44 0.16 12.97
N ALA A 94 16.60 -0.49 12.83
CA ALA A 94 17.89 0.19 12.83
C ALA A 94 18.16 0.96 11.53
N ALA A 95 17.49 0.60 10.43
CA ALA A 95 17.66 1.22 9.12
C ALA A 95 16.81 2.50 8.92
N GLY A 96 15.82 2.75 9.78
CA GLY A 96 14.95 3.94 9.75
C GLY A 96 13.47 3.58 9.72
#